data_AF-A0A498MXD2-F1
#
_entry.id   AF-A0A498MXD2-F1
#
_cell.length_a   1.000
_cell.length_b   1.000
_cell.length_c   1.000
_cell.angle_alpha   90.00
_cell.angle_beta   90.00
_cell.angle_gamma   90.00
#
_symmetry.space_group_name_H-M   'P 1'
#
loop_
_entity.id
_entity.type
_entity.pdbx_description
1 polymer ?
#
loop_
_entity_poly.entity_id
_entity_poly.type
_entity_poly.pdbx_seq_one_letter_code
_entity_poly.pdbx_strand_id
1 'polypeptide(L)'
;MRVEEESTKFLTISEQNYAQIEREALAIMFRVRKFHQYLYGRKFMLFTDHRPLTTIFGPQNGIPSMAVARMQKWALLLSVHNYTIEYKRAEHHANADGLSHLPLQVEHREKKDAVELFYFRQVKKLPVSANHIRRETMSCSERDSSYQPD
;
A
#
# COMPACT_ATOMS: atom_id res chain seq x y z
N MET A 1 1.78 22.26 -7.89
CA MET A 1 0.66 21.82 -7.02
C MET A 1 1.29 21.27 -5.75
N ARG A 2 1.19 21.99 -4.64
CA ARG A 2 1.77 21.61 -3.34
C ARG A 2 0.68 20.85 -2.59
N VAL A 3 0.72 19.52 -2.65
CA VAL A 3 -0.24 18.66 -1.94
C VAL A 3 0.35 18.40 -0.56
N GLU A 4 -0.16 19.10 0.45
CA GLU A 4 0.21 18.87 1.86
C GLU A 4 -0.91 18.05 2.52
N GLU A 5 -1.07 16.79 2.08
CA GLU A 5 -1.97 15.84 2.74
C GLU A 5 -1.11 14.78 3.45
N GLU A 6 -1.03 14.90 4.78
CA GLU A 6 -0.26 14.03 5.66
C GLU A 6 -1.03 12.72 5.90
N SER A 7 -0.43 11.56 5.62
CA SER A 7 -1.03 10.24 5.85
C SER A 7 -0.20 9.45 6.84
N THR A 8 -0.75 9.25 8.05
CA THR A 8 -0.11 8.51 9.14
C THR A 8 -0.29 7.00 8.95
N LYS A 9 0.80 6.24 9.04
CA LYS A 9 0.81 4.78 8.99
C LYS A 9 1.34 4.25 10.32
N PHE A 10 0.59 3.37 10.98
CA PHE A 10 1.08 2.62 12.14
C PHE A 10 2.01 1.49 11.67
N LEU A 11 3.17 1.37 12.30
CA LEU A 11 4.15 0.32 11.99
C LEU A 11 3.66 -1.02 12.53
N THR A 12 3.61 -2.03 11.68
CA THR A 12 3.36 -3.42 12.09
C THR A 12 4.52 -3.95 12.95
N ILE A 13 4.30 -5.03 13.71
CA ILE A 13 5.31 -5.62 14.62
C ILE A 13 6.64 -5.90 13.88
N SER A 14 6.57 -6.38 12.65
CA SER A 14 7.76 -6.62 11.81
C SER A 14 8.44 -5.34 11.34
N GLU A 15 7.68 -4.27 11.12
CA GLU A 15 8.19 -2.96 10.69
C GLU A 15 8.77 -2.13 11.87
N GLN A 16 8.46 -2.49 13.12
CA GLN A 16 9.05 -1.86 14.30
C GLN A 16 10.54 -2.19 14.47
N ASN A 17 10.96 -3.36 14.00
CA ASN A 17 12.35 -3.82 14.05
C ASN A 17 13.23 -3.24 12.92
N TYR A 18 12.66 -2.40 12.06
CA TYR A 18 13.41 -1.80 10.96
C TYR A 18 14.36 -0.72 11.44
N ALA A 19 15.49 -0.60 10.75
CA ALA A 19 16.42 0.50 11.00
C ALA A 19 15.72 1.85 10.76
N GLN A 20 16.13 2.90 11.46
CA GLN A 20 15.51 4.23 11.33
C GLN A 20 15.41 4.70 9.87
N ILE A 21 16.47 4.50 9.09
CA ILE A 21 16.51 4.79 7.66
C ILE A 21 15.41 4.05 6.87
N GLU A 22 15.19 2.77 7.19
CA GLU A 22 14.15 1.96 6.53
C GLU A 22 12.74 2.39 6.94
N ARG A 23 12.55 2.84 8.19
CA ARG A 23 11.25 3.35 8.69
C ARG A 23 10.86 4.63 7.96
N GLU A 24 11.80 5.56 7.79
CA GLU A 24 11.56 6.79 7.04
C GLU A 24 11.28 6.52 5.55
N ALA A 25 12.06 5.63 4.94
CA ALA A 25 11.81 5.20 3.55
C ALA A 25 10.44 4.52 3.39
N LEU A 26 10.03 3.71 4.37
CA LEU A 26 8.71 3.08 4.38
C LEU A 26 7.57 4.13 4.44
N ALA A 27 7.74 5.18 5.25
CA ALA A 27 6.77 6.27 5.34
C ALA A 27 6.62 7.00 4.00
N ILE A 28 7.72 7.29 3.32
CA ILE A 28 7.73 7.86 1.96
C ILE A 28 6.97 6.94 0.99
N MET A 29 7.31 5.65 0.98
CA MET A 29 6.67 4.68 0.09
C MET A 29 5.16 4.57 0.31
N PHE A 30 4.72 4.65 1.57
CA PHE A 30 3.30 4.65 1.91
C PHE A 30 2.58 5.86 1.33
N ARG A 31 3.15 7.06 1.48
CA ARG A 31 2.58 8.30 0.93
C ARG A 31 2.53 8.27 -0.59
N VAL A 32 3.62 7.88 -1.26
CA VAL A 32 3.65 7.80 -2.74
C VAL A 32 2.60 6.82 -3.26
N ARG A 33 2.42 5.67 -2.59
CA ARG A 33 1.36 4.72 -2.96
C ARG A 33 -0.04 5.29 -2.72
N LYS A 34 -0.28 5.95 -1.59
CA LYS A 34 -1.57 6.57 -1.27
C LYS A 34 -1.95 7.63 -2.31
N PHE A 35 -0.97 8.46 -2.70
CA PHE A 35 -1.17 9.56 -3.64
C PHE A 35 -0.83 9.20 -5.09
N HIS A 36 -0.70 7.91 -5.41
CA HIS A 36 -0.26 7.48 -6.74
C HIS A 36 -1.11 8.09 -7.86
N GLN A 37 -2.44 8.10 -7.72
CA GLN A 37 -3.35 8.69 -8.70
C GLN A 37 -3.14 10.20 -8.92
N TYR A 38 -2.65 10.93 -7.90
CA TYR A 38 -2.39 12.36 -7.98
C TYR A 38 -0.97 12.69 -8.46
N LEU A 39 -0.01 11.82 -8.17
CA LEU A 39 1.40 11.98 -8.50
C LEU A 39 1.76 11.42 -9.88
N TYR A 40 0.95 10.50 -10.41
CA TYR A 40 1.21 9.86 -11.69
C TYR A 40 1.30 10.87 -12.84
N GLY A 41 2.38 10.79 -13.62
CA GLY A 41 2.65 11.67 -14.76
C GLY A 41 3.03 13.12 -14.42
N ARG A 42 3.15 13.49 -13.13
CA ARG A 42 3.49 14.85 -12.70
C ARG A 42 4.84 14.89 -12.00
N LYS A 43 5.57 16.00 -12.16
CA LYS A 43 6.78 16.27 -11.39
C LYS A 43 6.41 16.79 -10.01
N PHE A 44 6.92 16.15 -8.95
CA PHE A 44 6.71 16.60 -7.57
C PHE A 44 8.02 16.65 -6.77
N MET A 45 7.99 17.39 -5.66
CA MET A 45 9.10 17.47 -4.72
C MET A 45 8.80 16.62 -3.50
N LEU A 46 9.73 15.76 -3.12
CA LEU A 46 9.68 14.96 -1.92
C LEU A 46 10.61 15.59 -0.87
N PHE A 47 10.05 15.98 0.28
CA PHE A 47 10.83 16.46 1.41
C PHE A 47 11.05 15.33 2.41
N THR A 48 12.30 15.17 2.84
CA THR A 48 12.68 14.22 3.90
C THR A 48 13.52 14.93 4.96
N ASP A 49 13.33 14.49 6.20
CA ASP A 49 14.12 14.86 7.37
C ASP A 49 15.41 14.01 7.52
N HIS A 50 15.70 13.12 6.55
CA HIS A 50 16.81 12.18 6.63
C HIS A 50 17.78 12.29 5.44
N ARG A 51 18.97 12.87 5.68
CA ARG A 51 19.98 13.13 4.63
C ARG A 51 20.42 11.88 3.84
N PRO A 52 20.71 10.72 4.46
CA PRO A 52 21.03 9.51 3.69
C PRO A 52 19.98 9.09 2.65
N LEU A 53 18.70 9.42 2.87
CA LEU A 53 17.66 9.09 1.90
C LEU A 53 17.74 9.95 0.63
N THR A 54 18.23 11.20 0.73
CA THR A 54 18.48 12.03 -0.46
C THR A 54 19.57 11.44 -1.33
N THR A 55 20.53 10.73 -0.73
CA THR A 55 21.60 10.05 -1.47
C THR A 55 21.11 8.75 -2.10
N ILE A 56 20.32 7.94 -1.38
CA ILE A 56 19.84 6.63 -1.83
C ILE A 56 18.77 6.74 -2.92
N PHE A 57 17.84 7.70 -2.78
CA PHE A 57 16.75 7.95 -3.74
C PHE A 57 17.01 9.19 -4.61
N GLY A 58 18.25 9.67 -4.64
CA GLY A 58 18.63 10.84 -5.41
C GLY A 58 18.60 10.55 -6.92
N PRO A 59 18.22 11.52 -7.78
CA PRO A 59 18.16 11.33 -9.22
C PRO A 59 19.52 11.07 -9.88
N GLN A 60 20.62 11.35 -9.18
CA GLN A 60 21.99 11.24 -9.69
C GLN A 60 22.70 9.96 -9.23
N ASN A 61 22.16 9.28 -8.21
CA ASN A 61 22.78 8.09 -7.66
C ASN A 61 21.86 6.91 -8.00
N GLY A 62 22.34 6.02 -8.88
CA GLY A 62 21.66 4.77 -9.15
C GLY A 62 21.45 3.95 -7.87
N ILE A 63 20.52 3.00 -7.91
CA ILE A 63 20.17 2.12 -6.78
C ILE A 63 21.46 1.52 -6.19
N PRO A 64 21.80 1.76 -4.91
CA PRO A 64 23.06 1.26 -4.36
C PRO A 64 23.04 -0.28 -4.36
N SER A 65 24.04 -0.90 -5.00
CA SER A 65 24.14 -2.37 -5.05
C SER A 65 24.31 -2.99 -3.66
N MET A 66 24.92 -2.24 -2.72
CA MET A 66 25.06 -2.62 -1.31
C MET A 66 23.84 -2.32 -0.44
N ALA A 67 22.78 -1.69 -0.98
CA ALA A 67 21.57 -1.44 -0.20
C ALA A 67 20.81 -2.74 0.05
N VAL A 68 20.17 -2.83 1.21
CA VAL A 68 19.28 -3.94 1.57
C VAL A 68 18.25 -4.14 0.45
N ALA A 69 17.96 -5.39 0.07
CA ALA A 69 17.08 -5.74 -1.05
C ALA A 69 15.72 -5.01 -1.04
N ARG A 70 15.21 -4.70 0.16
CA ARG A 70 13.97 -3.93 0.35
C ARG A 70 14.08 -2.49 -0.15
N MET A 71 15.19 -1.80 0.17
CA MET A 71 15.46 -0.44 -0.30
C MET A 71 15.61 -0.38 -1.81
N GLN A 72 16.24 -1.40 -2.41
CA GLN A 72 16.36 -1.52 -3.86
C GLN A 72 14.98 -1.64 -4.52
N LYS A 73 14.11 -2.49 -3.96
CA LYS A 73 12.72 -2.64 -4.42
C LYS A 73 11.94 -1.33 -4.31
N TRP A 74 12.12 -0.56 -3.24
CA TRP A 74 11.48 0.75 -3.07
C TRP A 74 12.01 1.79 -4.05
N ALA A 75 13.32 1.82 -4.30
CA ALA A 75 13.91 2.70 -5.30
C ALA A 75 13.35 2.44 -6.70
N LEU A 76 13.16 1.17 -7.07
CA LEU A 76 12.54 0.78 -8.35
C LEU A 76 11.06 1.22 -8.44
N LEU A 77 10.32 1.15 -7.34
CA LEU A 77 8.93 1.64 -7.33
C LEU A 77 8.86 3.16 -7.43
N LEU A 78 9.82 3.85 -6.81
CA LEU A 78 9.93 5.29 -6.92
C LEU A 78 10.38 5.73 -8.31
N SER A 79 11.20 4.94 -9.02
CA SER A 79 11.70 5.29 -10.36
C SER A 79 10.60 5.38 -11.43
N VAL A 80 9.40 4.85 -11.16
CA VAL A 80 8.21 5.03 -12.02
C VAL A 80 7.71 6.49 -11.99
N HIS A 81 8.04 7.24 -10.94
CA HIS A 81 7.55 8.59 -10.71
C HIS A 81 8.64 9.62 -11.03
N ASN A 82 8.23 10.80 -11.53
CA ASN A 82 9.14 11.93 -11.74
C ASN A 82 9.19 12.77 -10.47
N TYR A 83 10.22 12.61 -9.65
CA TYR A 83 10.36 13.36 -8.40
C TYR A 83 11.75 13.97 -8.22
N THR A 84 11.83 15.00 -7.38
CA THR A 84 13.08 15.53 -6.84
C THR A 84 13.04 15.43 -5.33
N ILE A 85 14.07 14.84 -4.73
CA ILE A 85 14.17 14.66 -3.28
C ILE A 85 15.06 15.74 -2.68
N GLU A 86 14.55 16.43 -1.66
CA GLU A 86 15.27 17.47 -0.93
C GLU A 86 15.24 17.22 0.58
N TYR A 87 16.38 17.42 1.22
CA TYR A 87 16.47 17.38 2.66
C TYR A 87 15.95 18.69 3.24
N LYS A 88 15.03 18.59 4.20
CA LYS A 88 14.54 19.74 4.95
C LYS A 88 14.67 19.43 6.44
N ARG A 89 15.15 20.41 7.21
CA ARG A 89 15.34 20.25 8.66
C ARG A 89 14.00 20.08 9.36
N ALA A 90 13.98 19.24 10.40
CA ALA A 90 12.79 18.94 11.23
C ALA A 90 12.09 20.22 11.77
N GLU A 91 12.86 21.27 12.09
CA GLU A 91 12.35 22.57 12.52
C GLU A 91 11.41 23.24 11.50
N HIS A 92 11.57 22.93 10.21
CA HIS A 92 10.69 23.41 9.14
C HIS A 92 9.63 22.39 8.71
N HIS A 93 9.48 21.30 9.46
CA HIS A 93 8.44 20.29 9.30
C HIS A 93 7.33 20.43 10.35
N ALA A 94 7.23 21.56 11.07
CA ALA A 94 6.23 21.77 12.13
C ALA A 94 4.78 21.48 11.69
N ASN A 95 4.46 21.70 10.41
CA ASN A 95 3.20 21.33 9.76
C ASN A 95 2.94 19.81 9.70
N ALA A 96 3.98 19.02 9.39
CA ALA A 96 3.92 17.56 9.33
C ALA A 96 4.03 16.93 10.73
N ASP A 97 4.84 17.53 11.61
CA ASP A 97 5.16 17.04 12.95
C ASP A 97 3.93 17.10 13.88
N GLY A 98 3.18 18.19 13.85
CA GLY A 98 1.97 18.33 14.66
C GLY A 98 0.90 17.27 14.38
N LEU A 99 0.85 16.73 13.15
CA LEU A 99 -0.14 15.72 12.73
C LEU A 99 0.36 14.28 12.90
N SER A 100 1.68 14.03 12.90
CA SER A 100 2.26 12.71 13.14
C SER A 100 2.20 12.31 14.62
N HIS A 101 2.24 13.30 15.52
CA HIS A 101 2.22 13.15 16.97
C HIS A 101 0.82 12.99 17.60
N LEU A 102 -0.25 12.99 16.79
CA LEU A 102 -1.61 12.73 17.27
C LEU A 102 -1.94 11.23 17.11
N PRO A 103 -1.84 10.42 18.19
CA PRO A 103 -2.27 9.04 18.16
C PRO A 103 -3.80 8.98 18.07
N LEU A 104 -4.33 8.96 16.85
CA LEU A 104 -5.70 8.54 16.64
C LEU A 104 -5.73 7.01 16.78
N GLN A 105 -6.55 6.50 17.68
CA GLN A 105 -6.86 5.06 17.75
C GLN A 105 -7.64 4.68 16.49
N VAL A 106 -6.92 4.39 15.40
CA VAL A 106 -7.53 3.91 14.17
C VAL A 106 -7.61 2.40 14.26
N GLU A 107 -8.78 1.91 14.65
CA GLU A 107 -9.18 0.51 14.40
C GLU A 107 -8.81 0.17 12.95
N HIS A 108 -8.05 -0.90 12.73
CA HIS A 108 -7.68 -1.39 11.41
C HIS A 108 -8.94 -1.92 10.70
N ARG A 109 -9.81 -1.01 10.24
CA ARG A 109 -10.85 -1.34 9.28
C ARG A 109 -10.12 -1.62 7.98
N GLU A 110 -10.06 -2.89 7.61
CA GLU A 110 -9.76 -3.28 6.25
C GLU A 110 -10.64 -2.44 5.32
N LYS A 111 -9.99 -1.53 4.57
CA LYS A 111 -10.67 -0.78 3.53
C LYS A 111 -11.00 -1.78 2.43
N LYS A 112 -12.19 -2.39 2.50
CA LYS A 112 -12.73 -3.19 1.41
C LYS A 112 -12.81 -2.28 0.20
N ASP A 113 -12.09 -2.66 -0.85
CA ASP A 113 -12.03 -1.86 -2.07
C ASP A 113 -13.46 -1.64 -2.60
N ALA A 114 -13.74 -0.49 -3.21
CA ALA A 114 -15.08 -0.19 -3.72
C ALA A 114 -15.55 -1.25 -4.73
N VAL A 115 -14.58 -1.79 -5.47
CA VAL A 115 -14.75 -2.92 -6.39
C VAL A 115 -15.13 -4.20 -5.65
N GLU A 116 -14.43 -4.54 -4.57
CA GLU A 116 -14.71 -5.73 -3.75
C GLU A 116 -16.10 -5.63 -3.06
N LEU A 117 -16.45 -4.44 -2.57
CA LEU A 117 -17.77 -4.18 -2.01
C LEU A 117 -18.88 -4.32 -3.07
N PHE A 118 -18.62 -3.86 -4.30
CA PHE A 118 -19.53 -4.02 -5.42
C PHE A 118 -19.71 -5.50 -5.78
N TYR A 119 -18.63 -6.26 -5.92
CA TYR A 119 -18.69 -7.71 -6.17
C TYR A 119 -19.50 -8.43 -5.09
N PHE A 120 -19.23 -8.16 -3.81
CA PHE A 120 -19.96 -8.80 -2.71
C PHE A 120 -21.46 -8.45 -2.72
N ARG A 121 -21.82 -7.22 -3.08
CA ARG A 121 -23.22 -6.77 -3.17
C ARG A 121 -23.94 -7.45 -4.34
N GLN A 122 -23.26 -7.65 -5.47
CA GLN A 122 -23.83 -8.31 -6.65
C GLN A 122 -23.98 -9.82 -6.43
N VAL A 123 -22.97 -10.49 -5.85
CA VAL A 123 -23.01 -11.93 -5.56
C VAL A 123 -24.17 -12.28 -4.62
N LYS A 124 -24.47 -11.43 -3.64
CA LYS A 124 -25.63 -11.61 -2.74
C LYS A 124 -27.00 -11.49 -3.41
N LYS A 125 -27.07 -10.86 -4.59
CA LYS A 125 -28.32 -10.68 -5.36
C LYS A 125 -28.55 -11.76 -6.41
N LEU A 126 -27.61 -12.68 -6.60
CA LEU A 126 -27.76 -13.74 -7.59
C LEU A 126 -28.87 -14.71 -7.15
N PRO A 127 -29.70 -15.19 -8.10
CA PRO A 127 -30.79 -16.11 -7.82
C PRO A 127 -30.29 -17.48 -7.32
N VAL A 128 -28.99 -17.76 -7.51
CA VAL A 128 -28.33 -19.00 -7.11
C VAL A 128 -27.23 -18.68 -6.11
N SER A 129 -27.31 -19.32 -4.93
CA SER A 129 -26.33 -19.18 -3.85
C SER A 129 -25.34 -20.34 -3.85
N ALA A 130 -24.14 -20.14 -3.29
CA ALA A 130 -23.13 -21.21 -3.15
C ALA A 130 -23.67 -22.44 -2.40
N ASN A 131 -24.56 -22.24 -1.42
CA ASN A 131 -25.21 -23.34 -0.69
C ASN A 131 -26.24 -24.12 -1.54
N HIS A 132 -26.76 -23.49 -2.60
CA HIS A 132 -27.65 -24.12 -3.56
C HIS A 132 -26.85 -24.99 -4.54
N ILE A 133 -25.76 -24.43 -5.09
CA ILE A 133 -24.83 -25.18 -5.95
C ILE A 133 -24.26 -26.39 -5.20
N ARG A 134 -23.79 -26.19 -3.96
CA ARG A 134 -23.25 -27.28 -3.12
C ARG A 134 -24.24 -28.43 -2.92
N ARG A 135 -25.51 -28.12 -2.66
CA ARG A 135 -26.55 -29.14 -2.48
C ARG A 135 -26.82 -29.91 -3.77
N GLU A 136 -26.90 -29.21 -4.89
CA GLU A 136 -27.17 -29.84 -6.17
C GLU A 136 -25.98 -30.69 -6.65
N THR A 137 -24.74 -30.23 -6.45
CA THR A 137 -23.53 -31.01 -6.75
C THR A 137 -23.44 -32.29 -5.91
N MET A 138 -23.78 -32.22 -4.62
CA MET A 138 -23.82 -33.41 -3.76
C MET A 138 -24.92 -34.38 -4.19
N SER A 139 -26.11 -33.87 -4.52
CA SER A 139 -27.23 -34.69 -5.00
C SER A 139 -26.99 -35.31 -6.38
N CYS A 140 -26.20 -34.66 -7.25
CA CYS A 140 -25.77 -35.24 -8.53
C CYS A 140 -24.80 -36.41 -8.33
N SER A 141 -23.86 -36.31 -7.37
CA SER A 141 -22.94 -37.41 -7.08
C SER A 141 -23.63 -38.67 -6.55
N GLU A 142 -24.76 -38.51 -5.87
CA GLU A 142 -25.59 -39.63 -5.39
C GLU A 142 -26.45 -40.24 -6.52
N ARG A 143 -26.88 -39.43 -7.49
CA ARG A 143 -27.69 -39.87 -8.64
C ARG A 143 -26.88 -40.62 -9.70
N ASP A 144 -25.63 -40.24 -9.93
CA ASP A 144 -24.74 -40.94 -10.88
C ASP A 144 -24.42 -42.39 -10.46
N SER A 145 -24.49 -42.71 -9.15
CA SER A 145 -24.26 -44.07 -8.66
C SER A 145 -25.48 -45.01 -8.82
N SER A 146 -26.62 -44.48 -9.27
CA SER A 146 -27.88 -45.24 -9.49
C SER A 146 -28.20 -45.49 -10.97
N TYR A 147 -27.33 -45.05 -11.87
CA TYR A 147 -27.48 -45.24 -13.32
C TYR A 147 -26.97 -46.63 -13.73
N GLN A 148 -27.88 -47.59 -13.95
CA GLN A 148 -27.59 -48.81 -14.70
C GLN A 148 -28.03 -48.61 -16.16
N PRO A 149 -27.11 -48.69 -17.13
CA PRO A 149 -27.47 -48.60 -18.53
C PRO A 149 -28.16 -49.91 -18.99
N ASP A 150 -29.22 -49.77 -19.78
CA ASP A 150 -29.94 -50.87 -20.45
C ASP A 150 -29.05 -51.61 -21.47
#